data_AF-A0A8H5T2T2-F1
#
_entry.id   AF-A0A8H5T2T2-F1
#
_cell.length_a   1.000
_cell.length_b   1.000
_cell.length_c   1.000
_cell.angle_alpha   90.00
_cell.angle_beta   90.00
_cell.angle_gamma   90.00
#
_symmetry.space_group_name_H-M   'P 1'
#
loop_
_entity.id
_entity.type
_entity.pdbx_description
1 polymer ?
#
loop_
_entity_poly.entity_id
_entity_poly.type
_entity_poly.pdbx_seq_one_letter_code
_entity_poly.pdbx_strand_id
1 'polypeptide(L)'
;MASIPNQLLTSTSSAWQEEDDCSSTLRDRLREDITPATSSSMNRVPYHDIYQQVHACLGSNLAPNLEIKAPQPTESRDPATQLRETYACMGMSLHNSGIEHLVQAHSEVQSKTSSFAEESSKTLSQCKSLYSNIAYPLSATLCHSDNHPRANVTTHLKSLKRDIAAAKEEILRLKVGWDACCRTEAEA
;
A
#
# COMPACT_ATOMS: atom_id res chain seq x y z
N MET A 1 -33.49 -66.17 -31.66
CA MET A 1 -32.46 -65.59 -32.55
C MET A 1 -31.90 -64.34 -31.90
N ALA A 2 -30.59 -64.14 -32.04
CA ALA A 2 -29.76 -62.98 -31.67
C ALA A 2 -29.32 -62.83 -30.19
N SER A 3 -28.07 -63.24 -29.99
CA SER A 3 -27.08 -62.77 -29.00
C SER A 3 -26.61 -61.36 -29.38
N ILE A 4 -26.34 -60.43 -28.46
CA ILE A 4 -25.02 -60.10 -27.87
C ILE A 4 -25.22 -58.94 -26.85
N PRO A 5 -24.35 -58.81 -25.82
CA PRO A 5 -24.56 -58.03 -24.61
C PRO A 5 -24.00 -56.61 -24.70
N ASN A 6 -24.49 -55.70 -23.85
CA ASN A 6 -23.76 -54.47 -23.54
C ASN A 6 -23.47 -54.40 -22.03
N GLN A 7 -22.21 -54.71 -21.73
CA GLN A 7 -21.51 -54.24 -20.55
C GLN A 7 -21.34 -52.73 -20.66
N LEU A 8 -21.59 -51.99 -19.57
CA LEU A 8 -20.95 -50.70 -19.33
C LEU A 8 -20.74 -50.56 -17.82
N LEU A 9 -19.59 -51.12 -17.44
CA LEU A 9 -18.63 -50.63 -16.44
C LEU A 9 -19.11 -49.54 -15.47
N THR A 10 -19.17 -49.95 -14.21
CA THR A 10 -18.76 -49.15 -13.07
C THR A 10 -17.30 -48.69 -13.23
N SER A 11 -17.04 -47.38 -13.08
CA SER A 11 -15.77 -46.87 -12.53
C SER A 11 -15.95 -45.41 -12.09
N THR A 12 -15.86 -45.26 -10.79
CA THR A 12 -15.43 -44.09 -10.05
C THR A 12 -14.06 -43.60 -10.53
N SER A 13 -13.85 -42.28 -10.66
CA SER A 13 -12.68 -41.57 -10.09
C SER A 13 -12.51 -40.17 -10.68
N SER A 14 -12.24 -39.23 -9.78
CA SER A 14 -11.40 -38.03 -9.92
C SER A 14 -11.71 -37.04 -11.05
N ALA A 15 -12.40 -35.96 -10.68
CA ALA A 15 -12.07 -34.61 -11.13
C ALA A 15 -12.62 -33.57 -10.14
N TRP A 16 -12.32 -33.75 -8.85
CA TRP A 16 -12.32 -32.62 -7.90
C TRP A 16 -10.89 -32.08 -7.89
N GLN A 17 -10.56 -31.30 -8.91
CA GLN A 17 -9.31 -30.58 -8.93
C GLN A 17 -9.54 -29.28 -9.70
N GLU A 18 -9.15 -28.17 -9.04
CA GLU A 18 -9.35 -26.77 -9.43
C GLU A 18 -10.82 -26.33 -9.16
N GLU A 19 -11.11 -25.49 -8.18
CA GLU A 19 -10.51 -24.17 -7.95
C GLU A 19 -10.39 -23.91 -6.44
N ASP A 20 -9.19 -24.12 -5.89
CA ASP A 20 -8.78 -23.49 -4.64
C ASP A 20 -7.71 -22.44 -5.00
N ASP A 21 -7.78 -21.31 -4.32
CA ASP A 21 -6.80 -20.23 -4.29
C ASP A 21 -6.60 -19.35 -5.54
N CYS A 22 -7.59 -18.49 -5.86
CA CYS A 22 -7.27 -17.13 -6.32
C CYS A 22 -8.43 -16.12 -6.23
N SER A 23 -9.13 -16.06 -5.08
CA SER A 23 -9.89 -14.84 -4.74
C SER A 23 -8.97 -13.83 -4.06
N SER A 24 -8.04 -13.26 -4.83
CA SER A 24 -7.27 -12.09 -4.38
C SER A 24 -8.22 -10.89 -4.37
N THR A 25 -8.77 -10.60 -3.20
CA THR A 25 -9.64 -9.43 -3.06
C THR A 25 -8.82 -8.16 -3.23
N LEU A 26 -9.39 -7.13 -3.82
CA LEU A 26 -8.79 -5.79 -3.96
C LEU A 26 -8.32 -5.23 -2.58
N ARG A 27 -8.87 -5.76 -1.48
CA ARG A 27 -8.48 -5.44 -0.10
C ARG A 27 -7.19 -6.11 0.38
N ASP A 28 -6.80 -7.28 -0.17
CA ASP A 28 -5.55 -7.94 0.21
C ASP A 28 -4.34 -7.23 -0.42
N ARG A 29 -4.47 -6.81 -1.69
CA ARG A 29 -3.45 -6.00 -2.38
C ARG A 29 -3.20 -4.64 -1.72
N LEU A 30 -4.18 -4.10 -1.00
CA LEU A 30 -4.05 -2.80 -0.32
C LEU A 30 -3.37 -2.89 1.05
N ARG A 31 -3.14 -4.09 1.60
CA ARG A 31 -2.44 -4.28 2.88
C ARG A 31 -0.99 -4.73 2.76
N GLU A 32 -0.57 -5.26 1.60
CA GLU A 32 0.80 -5.77 1.40
C GLU A 32 1.85 -4.66 1.27
N ASP A 33 1.45 -3.40 1.13
CA ASP A 33 2.36 -2.25 1.01
C ASP A 33 2.73 -1.59 2.37
N ILE A 34 2.65 -2.34 3.46
CA ILE A 34 3.15 -1.94 4.78
C ILE A 34 4.28 -2.86 5.23
N THR A 35 5.25 -3.11 4.33
CA THR A 35 6.59 -3.47 4.78
C THR A 35 7.39 -2.18 4.88
N PRO A 36 7.91 -1.79 6.06
CA PRO A 36 8.88 -0.71 6.12
C PRO A 36 10.07 -1.18 5.29
N ALA A 37 10.40 -0.43 4.24
CA ALA A 37 11.57 -0.67 3.41
C ALA A 37 12.75 -0.99 4.34
N THR A 38 13.26 -2.22 4.23
CA THR A 38 14.46 -2.65 4.93
C THR A 38 15.53 -1.63 4.56
N SER A 39 15.93 -0.86 5.56
CA SER A 39 16.93 0.19 5.46
C SER A 39 18.11 -0.30 4.64
N SER A 40 18.26 0.25 3.44
CA SER A 40 19.50 0.20 2.69
C SER A 40 20.61 0.62 3.66
N SER A 41 21.54 -0.28 3.91
CA SER A 41 22.79 0.00 4.59
C SER A 41 23.58 0.96 3.70
N MET A 42 23.23 2.24 3.74
CA MET A 42 24.08 3.32 3.30
C MET A 42 25.32 3.27 4.18
N ASN A 43 26.39 2.71 3.61
CA ASN A 43 27.74 2.92 4.12
C ASN A 43 27.86 4.42 4.43
N ARG A 44 27.99 4.75 5.71
CA ARG A 44 28.19 6.13 6.16
C ARG A 44 29.50 6.59 5.56
N VAL A 45 29.40 7.33 4.46
CA VAL A 45 30.50 8.14 3.95
C VAL A 45 30.95 9.01 5.13
N PRO A 46 32.25 9.05 5.47
CA PRO A 46 32.73 9.87 6.58
C PRO A 46 32.26 11.30 6.33
N TYR A 47 31.47 11.84 7.25
CA TYR A 47 30.98 13.21 7.18
C TYR A 47 32.20 14.11 7.35
N HIS A 48 32.87 14.44 6.24
CA HIS A 48 33.86 15.50 6.21
C HIS A 48 33.06 16.79 6.34
N ASP A 49 33.12 17.39 7.51
CA ASP A 49 32.50 18.68 7.77
C ASP A 49 33.19 19.75 6.91
N ILE A 50 32.62 19.93 5.72
CA ILE A 50 33.08 20.85 4.70
C ILE A 50 33.13 22.28 5.26
N TYR A 51 32.25 22.60 6.23
CA TYR A 51 32.27 23.88 6.92
C TYR A 51 33.52 24.03 7.78
N GLN A 52 33.91 23.01 8.55
CA GLN A 52 35.17 23.03 9.32
C GLN A 52 36.41 23.13 8.43
N GLN A 53 36.42 22.41 7.30
CA GLN A 53 37.56 22.44 6.38
C GLN A 53 37.75 23.81 5.73
N VAL A 54 36.64 24.44 5.30
CA VAL A 54 36.65 25.80 4.75
C VAL A 54 37.08 26.81 5.82
N HIS A 55 36.60 26.66 7.06
CA HIS A 55 37.01 27.52 8.18
C HIS A 55 38.51 27.40 8.51
N ALA A 56 39.07 26.19 8.46
CA ALA A 56 40.49 25.96 8.73
C ALA A 56 41.40 26.57 7.63
N CYS A 57 40.99 26.48 6.36
CA CYS A 57 41.72 27.07 5.25
C CYS A 57 41.68 28.62 5.27
N LEU A 58 40.60 29.22 5.76
CA LEU A 58 40.43 30.68 5.78
C LEU A 58 40.93 31.32 7.09
N GLY A 59 40.83 30.63 8.22
CA GLY A 59 41.19 31.14 9.55
C GLY A 59 42.69 31.20 9.84
N SER A 60 43.50 30.42 9.12
CA SER A 60 44.95 30.31 9.39
C SER A 60 45.78 31.53 8.96
N ASN A 61 45.20 32.48 8.22
CA ASN A 61 45.90 33.69 7.75
C ASN A 61 45.61 34.96 8.59
N LEU A 62 44.87 34.84 9.69
CA LEU A 62 44.56 35.96 10.60
C LEU A 62 45.29 35.77 11.93
N ALA A 63 46.62 35.84 11.91
CA ALA A 63 47.39 36.20 13.11
C ALA A 63 47.49 37.74 13.15
N PRO A 64 47.01 38.41 14.22
CA PRO A 64 47.09 39.86 14.30
C PRO A 64 48.48 40.24 14.83
N ASN A 65 49.41 40.60 13.94
CA ASN A 65 50.48 41.51 14.34
C ASN A 65 49.92 42.93 14.24
N LEU A 66 49.48 43.44 15.39
CA LEU A 66 49.15 44.84 15.59
C LEU A 66 50.43 45.67 15.45
N GLU A 67 50.62 46.31 14.30
CA GLU A 67 51.32 47.59 14.24
C GLU A 67 50.43 48.61 13.53
N ILE A 68 50.06 49.63 14.31
CA ILE A 68 49.18 50.72 13.90
C ILE A 68 49.98 51.67 13.00
N LYS A 69 49.56 51.80 11.73
CA LYS A 69 49.83 53.01 10.95
C LYS A 69 48.66 53.33 10.00
N ALA A 70 48.29 54.60 10.00
CA ALA A 70 47.09 55.20 9.42
C ALA A 70 46.98 55.05 7.87
N PRO A 71 45.76 55.25 7.31
CA PRO A 71 45.34 54.64 6.05
C PRO A 71 45.78 55.45 4.83
N GLN A 72 46.35 54.76 3.84
CA GLN A 72 46.43 55.20 2.45
C GLN A 72 45.25 54.58 1.69
N PRO A 73 44.57 55.32 0.79
CA PRO A 73 43.50 54.78 -0.02
C PRO A 73 44.15 54.07 -1.22
N THR A 74 44.66 52.87 -1.00
CA THR A 74 45.06 52.00 -2.10
C THR A 74 43.83 51.25 -2.59
N GLU A 75 43.29 51.69 -3.73
CA GLU A 75 42.45 50.88 -4.62
C GLU A 75 43.25 49.70 -5.23
N SER A 76 43.97 48.95 -4.40
CA SER A 76 44.44 47.61 -4.74
C SER A 76 43.49 46.66 -4.03
N ARG A 77 42.38 46.32 -4.69
CA ARG A 77 41.49 45.26 -4.19
C ARG A 77 42.33 43.99 -4.14
N ASP A 78 42.72 43.59 -2.94
CA ASP A 78 43.50 42.38 -2.70
C ASP A 78 42.78 41.22 -3.41
N PRO A 79 43.44 40.52 -4.35
CA PRO A 79 42.80 39.45 -5.11
C PRO A 79 42.24 38.35 -4.21
N ALA A 80 42.82 38.14 -3.02
CA ALA A 80 42.27 37.21 -2.03
C ALA A 80 40.95 37.74 -1.43
N THR A 81 40.81 39.05 -1.22
CA THR A 81 39.57 39.68 -0.77
C THR A 81 38.49 39.59 -1.84
N GLN A 82 38.82 39.86 -3.11
CA GLN A 82 37.89 39.71 -4.23
C GLN A 82 37.41 38.25 -4.37
N LEU A 83 38.32 37.28 -4.22
CA LEU A 83 37.98 35.86 -4.27
C LEU A 83 37.02 35.47 -3.13
N ARG A 84 37.29 35.90 -1.90
CA ARG A 84 36.39 35.62 -0.76
C ARG A 84 34.99 36.16 -1.00
N GLU A 85 34.88 37.37 -1.54
CA GLU A 85 33.61 38.02 -1.84
C GLU A 85 32.85 37.30 -2.96
N THR A 86 33.51 36.90 -4.05
CA THR A 86 32.86 36.15 -5.13
C THR A 86 32.36 34.79 -4.66
N TYR A 87 33.14 34.07 -3.84
CA TYR A 87 32.70 32.80 -3.25
C TYR A 87 31.52 32.98 -2.29
N ALA A 88 31.54 34.02 -1.45
CA ALA A 88 30.42 34.33 -0.56
C ALA A 88 29.13 34.66 -1.33
N CYS A 89 29.24 35.50 -2.37
CA CYS A 89 28.11 35.83 -3.26
C CYS A 89 27.57 34.60 -3.98
N MET A 90 28.44 33.73 -4.51
CA MET A 90 28.05 32.49 -5.17
C MET A 90 27.37 31.52 -4.20
N GLY A 91 27.91 31.39 -2.98
CA GLY A 91 27.31 30.58 -1.92
C GLY A 91 25.92 31.08 -1.52
N MET A 92 25.74 32.39 -1.38
CA MET A 92 24.46 33.02 -1.10
C MET A 92 23.45 32.79 -2.24
N SER A 93 23.90 32.95 -3.49
CA SER A 93 23.05 32.70 -4.67
C SER A 93 22.60 31.24 -4.75
N LEU A 94 23.51 30.29 -4.48
CA LEU A 94 23.18 28.87 -4.46
C LEU A 94 22.20 28.54 -3.33
N HIS A 95 22.43 29.10 -2.14
CA HIS A 95 21.54 28.91 -1.00
C HIS A 95 20.13 29.44 -1.30
N ASN A 96 20.02 30.67 -1.80
CA ASN A 96 18.74 31.27 -2.15
C ASN A 96 18.00 30.46 -3.22
N SER A 97 18.70 30.05 -4.30
CA SER A 97 18.12 29.20 -5.33
C SER A 97 17.65 27.85 -4.77
N GLY A 98 18.42 27.25 -3.87
CA GLY A 98 18.05 26.01 -3.20
C GLY A 98 16.78 26.14 -2.35
N ILE A 99 16.66 27.24 -1.59
CA ILE A 99 15.47 27.53 -0.79
C ILE A 99 14.26 27.79 -1.69
N GLU A 100 14.41 28.57 -2.76
CA GLU A 100 13.34 28.83 -3.74
C GLU A 100 12.81 27.54 -4.36
N HIS A 101 13.70 26.65 -4.80
CA HIS A 101 13.31 25.36 -5.37
C HIS A 101 12.62 24.47 -4.33
N LEU A 102 13.08 24.47 -3.08
CA LEU A 102 12.47 23.70 -2.01
C LEU A 102 11.06 24.20 -1.67
N VAL A 103 10.89 25.52 -1.57
CA VAL A 103 9.58 26.14 -1.35
C VAL A 103 8.64 25.83 -2.52
N GLN A 104 9.11 25.96 -3.75
CA GLN A 104 8.32 25.62 -4.94
C GLN A 104 7.90 24.15 -4.93
N ALA A 105 8.85 23.22 -4.76
CA ALA A 105 8.56 21.79 -4.72
C ALA A 105 7.57 21.44 -3.61
N HIS A 106 7.72 22.04 -2.42
CA HIS A 106 6.78 21.85 -1.32
C HIS A 106 5.37 22.33 -1.70
N SER A 107 5.26 23.50 -2.33
CA SER A 107 3.96 24.04 -2.77
C SER A 107 3.28 23.15 -3.82
N GLU A 108 4.04 22.61 -4.76
CA GLU A 108 3.53 21.70 -5.80
C GLU A 108 3.05 20.37 -5.19
N VAL A 109 3.82 19.80 -4.27
CA VAL A 109 3.43 18.58 -3.55
C VAL A 109 2.15 18.83 -2.75
N GLN A 110 2.09 19.93 -2.00
CA GLN A 110 0.91 20.27 -1.19
C GLN A 110 -0.34 20.46 -2.08
N SER A 111 -0.20 21.09 -3.23
CA SER A 111 -1.27 21.24 -4.21
C SER A 111 -1.75 19.89 -4.73
N LYS A 112 -0.83 19.00 -5.10
CA LYS A 112 -1.16 17.64 -5.58
C LYS A 112 -1.84 16.80 -4.50
N THR A 113 -1.35 16.86 -3.26
CA THR A 113 -1.96 16.17 -2.11
C THR A 113 -3.39 16.64 -1.88
N SER A 114 -3.63 17.96 -1.95
CA SER A 114 -4.97 18.53 -1.76
C SER A 114 -5.93 18.10 -2.88
N SER A 115 -5.49 18.17 -4.13
CA SER A 115 -6.27 17.71 -5.29
C SER A 115 -6.58 16.21 -5.22
N PHE A 116 -5.60 15.39 -4.83
CA PHE A 116 -5.82 13.95 -4.63
C PHE A 116 -6.84 13.66 -3.53
N ALA A 117 -6.78 14.38 -2.41
CA ALA A 117 -7.71 14.21 -1.31
C ALA A 117 -9.15 14.58 -1.72
N GLU A 118 -9.31 15.66 -2.48
CA GLU A 118 -10.60 16.09 -3.02
C GLU A 118 -11.18 15.06 -3.98
N GLU A 119 -10.41 14.62 -4.99
CA GLU A 119 -10.89 13.67 -5.99
C GLU A 119 -11.17 12.30 -5.37
N SER A 120 -10.35 11.87 -4.40
CA SER A 120 -10.59 10.63 -3.65
C SER A 120 -11.88 10.70 -2.83
N SER A 121 -12.14 11.83 -2.16
CA SER A 121 -13.36 12.03 -1.37
C SER A 121 -14.61 12.06 -2.25
N LYS A 122 -14.53 12.74 -3.40
CA LYS A 122 -15.58 12.78 -4.41
C LYS A 122 -15.87 11.38 -4.97
N THR A 123 -14.83 10.64 -5.36
CA THR A 123 -14.95 9.25 -5.85
C THR A 123 -15.59 8.35 -4.80
N LEU A 124 -15.15 8.44 -3.53
CA LEU A 124 -15.74 7.65 -2.45
C LEU A 124 -17.23 7.97 -2.25
N SER A 125 -17.61 9.25 -2.34
CA SER A 125 -19.01 9.68 -2.25
C SER A 125 -19.85 9.11 -3.39
N GLN A 126 -19.34 9.16 -4.62
CA GLN A 126 -19.99 8.57 -5.80
C GLN A 126 -20.16 7.05 -5.65
N CYS A 127 -19.12 6.34 -5.21
CA CYS A 127 -19.21 4.91 -4.94
C CYS A 127 -20.28 4.60 -3.88
N LYS A 128 -20.30 5.33 -2.76
CA LYS A 128 -21.32 5.17 -1.72
C LYS A 128 -22.73 5.36 -2.28
N SER A 129 -22.94 6.40 -3.08
CA SER A 129 -24.23 6.65 -3.74
C SER A 129 -24.60 5.53 -4.71
N LEU A 130 -23.66 5.01 -5.49
CA LEU A 130 -23.92 3.91 -6.41
C LEU A 130 -24.30 2.64 -5.65
N TYR A 131 -23.54 2.29 -4.60
CA TYR A 131 -23.85 1.15 -3.76
C TYR A 131 -25.20 1.31 -3.06
N SER A 132 -25.57 2.50 -2.57
CA SER A 132 -26.90 2.71 -2.00
C SER A 132 -28.00 2.58 -3.05
N ASN A 133 -27.77 3.04 -4.29
CA ASN A 133 -28.75 2.97 -5.37
C ASN A 133 -28.93 1.55 -5.94
N ILE A 134 -27.90 0.70 -5.85
CA ILE A 134 -27.96 -0.67 -6.39
C ILE A 134 -28.25 -1.67 -5.27
N ALA A 135 -27.41 -1.70 -4.23
CA ALA A 135 -27.46 -2.75 -3.22
C ALA A 135 -28.75 -2.66 -2.39
N TYR A 136 -29.18 -1.47 -1.98
CA TYR A 136 -30.36 -1.35 -1.14
C TYR A 136 -31.65 -1.80 -1.86
N PRO A 137 -31.98 -1.30 -3.07
CA PRO A 137 -33.16 -1.78 -3.79
C PRO A 137 -33.14 -3.28 -4.03
N LEU A 138 -32.01 -3.83 -4.51
CA LEU A 138 -31.88 -5.28 -4.72
C LEU A 138 -32.07 -6.09 -3.44
N SER A 139 -31.50 -5.62 -2.32
CA SER A 139 -31.60 -6.27 -1.02
C SER A 139 -33.03 -6.25 -0.46
N ALA A 140 -33.80 -5.20 -0.79
CA ALA A 140 -35.18 -4.97 -0.38
C ALA A 140 -36.21 -5.54 -1.37
N THR A 141 -35.79 -5.93 -2.58
CA THR A 141 -36.64 -6.55 -3.59
C THR A 141 -37.36 -7.73 -2.99
N LEU A 142 -38.68 -7.69 -3.07
CA LEU A 142 -39.56 -8.71 -2.52
C LEU A 142 -39.66 -9.86 -3.52
N CYS A 143 -39.21 -11.04 -3.11
CA CYS A 143 -39.29 -12.25 -3.89
C CYS A 143 -40.64 -12.94 -3.66
N HIS A 144 -41.21 -13.48 -4.72
CA HIS A 144 -42.38 -14.34 -4.66
C HIS A 144 -42.07 -15.63 -5.41
N SER A 145 -42.24 -16.77 -4.74
CA SER A 145 -42.16 -18.08 -5.35
C SER A 145 -43.17 -18.98 -4.67
N ASP A 146 -43.71 -19.96 -5.38
CA ASP A 146 -44.72 -20.86 -4.84
C ASP A 146 -44.18 -21.76 -3.71
N ASN A 147 -42.86 -21.95 -3.67
CA ASN A 147 -42.18 -22.85 -2.75
C ASN A 147 -41.60 -22.16 -1.50
N HIS A 148 -41.60 -20.82 -1.44
CA HIS A 148 -40.95 -20.09 -0.35
C HIS A 148 -41.81 -18.91 0.13
N PRO A 149 -41.80 -18.60 1.44
CA PRO A 149 -42.52 -17.47 1.98
C PRO A 149 -42.05 -16.16 1.35
N ARG A 150 -43.00 -15.27 1.06
CA ARG A 150 -42.73 -13.95 0.49
C ARG A 150 -41.81 -13.15 1.41
N ALA A 151 -40.58 -12.95 1.00
CA ALA A 151 -39.58 -12.19 1.76
C ALA A 151 -38.64 -11.46 0.80
N ASN A 152 -37.83 -10.55 1.33
CA ASN A 152 -36.84 -9.86 0.52
C ASN A 152 -35.61 -10.76 0.26
N VAL A 153 -34.83 -10.40 -0.77
CA VAL A 153 -33.59 -11.11 -1.13
C VAL A 153 -32.65 -11.25 0.07
N THR A 154 -32.53 -10.23 0.91
CA THR A 154 -31.67 -10.28 2.11
C THR A 154 -32.07 -11.38 3.08
N THR A 155 -33.36 -11.53 3.33
CA THR A 155 -33.91 -12.55 4.23
C THR A 155 -33.69 -13.94 3.65
N HIS A 156 -33.93 -14.13 2.35
CA HIS A 156 -33.65 -15.41 1.68
C HIS A 156 -32.16 -15.77 1.75
N LEU A 157 -31.25 -14.83 1.46
CA LEU A 157 -29.80 -15.06 1.56
C LEU A 157 -29.36 -15.39 2.99
N LYS A 158 -29.91 -14.70 3.99
CA LYS A 158 -29.64 -15.01 5.41
C LYS A 158 -30.10 -16.42 5.78
N SER A 159 -31.27 -16.85 5.27
CA SER A 159 -31.74 -18.21 5.50
C SER A 159 -30.81 -19.22 4.85
N LEU A 160 -30.53 -19.06 3.56
CA LEU A 160 -29.68 -19.96 2.80
C LEU A 160 -28.29 -20.14 3.44
N LYS A 161 -27.69 -19.05 3.94
CA LYS A 161 -26.41 -19.13 4.67
C LYS A 161 -26.49 -19.97 5.93
N ARG A 162 -27.59 -19.84 6.69
CA ARG A 162 -27.83 -20.65 7.88
C ARG A 162 -28.02 -22.11 7.52
N ASP A 163 -28.81 -22.38 6.48
CA ASP A 163 -29.13 -23.73 6.03
C ASP A 163 -27.86 -24.44 5.51
N ILE A 164 -27.01 -23.72 4.78
CA ILE A 164 -25.67 -24.21 4.37
C ILE A 164 -24.79 -24.52 5.59
N ALA A 165 -24.78 -23.65 6.61
CA ALA A 165 -23.99 -23.88 7.81
C ALA A 165 -24.46 -25.13 8.57
N ALA A 166 -25.78 -25.28 8.75
CA ALA A 166 -26.38 -26.45 9.38
C ALA A 166 -26.10 -27.74 8.59
N ALA A 167 -26.21 -27.70 7.27
CA ALA A 167 -25.90 -28.85 6.42
C ALA A 167 -24.42 -29.25 6.52
N LYS A 168 -23.50 -28.28 6.59
CA LYS A 168 -22.07 -28.55 6.80
C LYS A 168 -21.80 -29.23 8.15
N GLU A 169 -22.45 -28.76 9.21
CA GLU A 169 -22.34 -29.37 10.53
C GLU A 169 -22.88 -30.82 10.53
N GLU A 170 -24.02 -31.04 9.88
CA GLU A 170 -24.63 -32.36 9.78
C GLU A 170 -23.76 -33.35 8.99
N ILE A 171 -23.15 -32.90 7.89
CA ILE A 171 -22.19 -33.72 7.12
C ILE A 171 -21.02 -34.15 8.00
N LEU A 172 -20.46 -33.24 8.81
CA LEU A 172 -19.36 -33.58 9.72
C LEU A 172 -19.81 -34.58 10.79
N ARG A 173 -21.00 -34.37 11.36
CA ARG A 173 -21.58 -35.29 12.36
C ARG A 173 -21.78 -36.69 11.78
N LEU A 174 -22.35 -36.79 10.57
CA LEU A 174 -22.56 -38.05 9.87
C LEU A 174 -21.24 -38.74 9.53
N LYS A 175 -20.23 -37.99 9.10
CA LYS A 175 -18.88 -38.52 8.85
C LYS A 175 -18.28 -39.17 10.10
N VAL A 176 -18.37 -38.50 11.24
CA VAL A 176 -17.87 -39.05 12.53
C VAL A 176 -18.60 -40.34 12.89
N GLY A 177 -19.93 -40.38 12.73
CA GLY A 177 -20.73 -41.58 12.99
C GLY A 177 -20.39 -42.74 12.05
N TRP A 178 -20.21 -42.44 10.76
CA TRP A 178 -19.78 -43.40 9.75
C TRP A 178 -18.40 -43.99 10.09
N ASP A 179 -17.42 -43.14 10.36
CA ASP A 179 -16.07 -43.57 10.71
C ASP A 179 -16.05 -44.44 11.99
N ALA A 180 -16.92 -44.16 12.95
CA ALA A 180 -17.08 -44.98 14.15
C ALA A 180 -17.67 -46.36 13.84
N CYS A 181 -18.71 -46.42 12.99
CA CYS A 181 -19.32 -47.67 12.56
C CYS A 181 -18.32 -48.56 11.82
N CYS A 182 -17.54 -47.99 10.90
CA CYS A 182 -16.51 -48.73 10.17
C CYS A 182 -15.43 -49.30 11.10
N ARG A 183 -15.05 -48.58 12.17
CA ARG A 183 -14.10 -49.11 13.17
C ARG A 183 -14.70 -50.29 13.94
N THR A 184 -15.93 -50.16 14.43
CA THR A 184 -16.59 -51.24 15.18
C THR A 184 -16.78 -52.49 14.34
N GLU A 185 -17.06 -52.34 13.04
CA GLU A 185 -17.19 -53.47 12.11
C GLU A 185 -15.84 -54.15 11.84
N ALA A 186 -14.73 -53.39 11.78
CA ALA A 186 -13.40 -53.95 11.62
C ALA A 186 -12.85 -54.68 12.86
N GLU A 187 -13.42 -54.41 14.03
CA GLU A 187 -13.03 -55.02 15.32
C GLU A 187 -13.88 -56.26 15.69
N ALA A 188 -14.96 -56.53 14.94
CA ALA A 188 -15.88 -57.67 15.15
C ALA A 188 -15.49 -58.90 14.30
#